data_AF-A0A926AVS5-F1
#
_entry.id   AF-A0A926AVS5-F1
#
_cell.length_a   1.000
_cell.length_b   1.000
_cell.length_c   1.000
_cell.angle_alpha   90.00
_cell.angle_beta   90.00
_cell.angle_gamma   90.00
#
_symmetry.space_group_name_H-M   'P 1'
#
loop_
_entity.id
_entity.type
_entity.pdbx_description
1 polymer ?
#
loop_
_entity_poly.entity_id
_entity_poly.type
_entity_poly.pdbx_seq_one_letter_code
_entity_poly.pdbx_strand_id
1 'polypeptide(L)' 'MTFQVGDRVRVVFVITRFHCTSLQYRAGSVTARLEPAEGLAQVIYEVNLGDQYPRRYFAERHLKRDKPNASTQEQP' A
#
# COMPACT_ATOMS: atom_id res chain seq x y z
N MET A 1 2.22 8.05 -10.10
CA MET A 1 3.59 7.80 -9.61
C MET A 1 3.69 6.30 -9.40
N THR A 2 4.36 5.59 -10.31
CA THR A 2 4.31 4.12 -10.35
C THR A 2 5.13 3.48 -9.22
N PHE A 3 4.54 2.55 -8.48
CA PHE A 3 5.24 1.76 -7.46
C PHE A 3 5.89 0.53 -8.07
N GLN A 4 7.01 0.09 -7.49
CA GLN A 4 7.72 -1.13 -7.90
C GLN A 4 7.57 -2.23 -6.85
N VAL A 5 7.72 -3.49 -7.26
CA VAL A 5 7.81 -4.61 -6.30
C VAL A 5 8.99 -4.37 -5.35
N GLY A 6 8.73 -4.50 -4.05
CA GLY A 6 9.67 -4.16 -2.99
C GLY A 6 9.52 -2.75 -2.42
N ASP A 7 8.80 -1.83 -3.09
CA ASP A 7 8.56 -0.49 -2.56
C ASP A 7 7.81 -0.57 -1.23
N ARG A 8 8.31 0.15 -0.22
CA ARG A 8 7.55 0.41 1.00
C ARG A 8 6.48 1.45 0.75
N VAL A 9 5.26 1.12 1.14
CA VAL A 9 4.07 1.94 0.93
C VAL A 9 3.25 2.02 2.21
N ARG A 10 2.49 3.10 2.34
CA ARG A 10 1.50 3.29 3.39
C ARG A 10 0.13 3.45 2.77
N VAL A 11 -0.86 2.78 3.33
CA VAL A 11 -2.26 2.92 2.92
C VAL A 11 -2.78 4.26 3.45
N VAL A 12 -3.19 5.15 2.56
CA VAL A 12 -3.71 6.48 2.95
C VAL A 12 -5.22 6.57 2.88
N PHE A 13 -5.83 5.69 2.10
CA PHE A 13 -7.27 5.65 1.90
C PHE A 13 -7.75 4.23 1.71
N VAL A 14 -8.91 3.90 2.26
CA VAL A 14 -9.56 2.60 2.08
C VAL A 14 -11.03 2.79 1.77
N ILE A 15 -11.54 2.03 0.81
CA ILE A 15 -12.98 1.96 0.55
C ILE A 15 -13.54 0.93 1.53
N THR A 16 -14.30 1.38 2.51
CA THR A 16 -14.87 0.55 3.59
C THR A 16 -15.75 -0.59 3.11
N ARG A 17 -16.34 -0.49 1.92
CA ARG A 17 -17.11 -1.59 1.32
C ARG A 17 -16.27 -2.78 0.86
N PHE A 18 -14.98 -2.57 0.60
CA PHE A 18 -14.06 -3.61 0.12
C PHE A 18 -12.97 -3.95 1.13
N HIS A 19 -12.75 -3.09 2.13
CA HIS A 19 -11.67 -3.21 3.11
C HIS A 19 -12.13 -2.78 4.50
N CYS A 20 -11.48 -3.30 5.54
CA CYS A 20 -11.68 -2.82 6.92
C CYS A 20 -10.95 -1.48 7.14
N THR A 21 -11.52 -0.59 7.95
CA THR A 21 -10.90 0.70 8.34
C THR A 21 -9.54 0.53 9.01
N SER A 22 -9.30 -0.62 9.66
CA SER A 22 -8.04 -0.97 10.33
C SER A 22 -6.82 -1.04 9.40
N LEU A 23 -7.03 -0.99 8.08
CA LEU A 23 -5.95 -0.94 7.09
C LEU A 23 -5.43 0.48 6.84
N GLN A 24 -6.17 1.53 7.24
CA GLN A 24 -5.72 2.91 7.03
C GLN A 24 -4.45 3.18 7.84
N TYR A 25 -3.48 3.87 7.24
CA TYR A 25 -2.15 4.18 7.76
C TYR A 25 -1.23 2.99 8.04
N ARG A 26 -1.64 1.76 7.74
CA ARG A 26 -0.74 0.59 7.78
C ARG A 26 0.35 0.75 6.72
N ALA A 27 1.58 0.50 7.14
CA ALA A 27 2.72 0.35 6.24
C ALA A 27 2.83 -1.10 5.76
N GLY A 28 3.39 -1.28 4.58
CA GLY A 28 3.66 -2.58 3.99
C GLY A 28 4.59 -2.48 2.80
N SER A 29 4.76 -3.59 2.09
CA SER A 29 5.57 -3.66 0.89
C SER A 29 4.75 -4.12 -0.31
N VAL A 30 5.02 -3.53 -1.47
CA VAL A 30 4.43 -3.99 -2.73
C VAL A 30 5.04 -5.35 -3.09
N THR A 31 4.19 -6.34 -3.31
CA THR A 31 4.60 -7.70 -3.67
C THR A 31 4.31 -8.03 -5.13
N ALA A 32 3.30 -7.38 -5.73
CA ALA A 32 3.00 -7.51 -7.14
C ALA A 32 2.37 -6.24 -7.72
N ARG A 33 2.54 -6.05 -9.02
CA ARG A 33 1.86 -5.03 -9.82
C ARG A 33 0.99 -5.73 -10.86
N LEU A 34 -0.31 -5.51 -10.79
CA LEU A 34 -1.31 -6.05 -11.70
C LEU A 34 -1.65 -4.98 -12.71
N GLU A 35 -1.27 -5.23 -13.96
CA GLU A 35 -1.59 -4.34 -15.06
C GLU A 35 -3.10 -4.34 -15.36
N PRO A 36 -3.64 -3.24 -15.91
CA PRO A 36 -5.01 -3.18 -16.39
C PRO A 36 -5.27 -4.31 -17.38
N ALA A 37 -6.15 -5.24 -17.02
CA ALA A 37 -6.73 -6.22 -17.95
C ALA A 37 -8.17 -5.78 -18.30
N GLU A 38 -8.82 -6.44 -19.26
CA GLU A 38 -10.23 -6.17 -19.56
C GLU A 38 -11.07 -6.22 -18.28
N GLY A 39 -11.64 -5.07 -17.89
CA GLY A 39 -12.44 -4.89 -16.66
C GLY A 39 -11.73 -4.18 -15.49
N LEU A 40 -10.40 -3.99 -15.53
CA LEU A 40 -9.64 -3.22 -14.54
C LEU A 40 -9.18 -1.90 -15.15
N ALA A 41 -9.88 -0.80 -14.87
CA ALA A 41 -9.57 0.52 -15.43
C ALA A 41 -8.25 1.16 -14.93
N GLN A 42 -7.58 0.55 -13.94
CA GLN A 42 -6.40 1.10 -13.29
C GLN A 42 -5.46 -0.01 -12.80
N VAL A 43 -4.17 0.33 -12.66
CA VAL A 43 -3.17 -0.54 -12.04
C VAL A 43 -3.55 -0.83 -10.59
N ILE A 44 -3.47 -2.10 -10.21
CA ILE A 44 -3.67 -2.56 -8.84
C ILE A 44 -2.35 -3.11 -8.30
N TYR A 45 -2.01 -2.72 -7.07
CA TYR A 45 -0.84 -3.20 -6.38
C TYR A 45 -1.26 -4.21 -5.32
N GLU A 46 -0.63 -5.37 -5.31
CA GLU A 46 -0.66 -6.28 -4.17
C GLU A 46 0.35 -5.76 -3.14
N VAL A 47 -0.12 -5.61 -1.90
CA VAL A 47 0.65 -5.08 -0.77
C VAL A 47 0.55 -6.05 0.38
N ASN A 48 1.70 -6.46 0.92
CA ASN A 48 1.77 -7.19 2.17
C ASN A 48 1.81 -6.20 3.35
N LEU A 49 0.77 -6.20 4.19
CA LEU A 49 0.65 -5.33 5.37
C LEU A 49 1.01 -6.05 6.68
N GLY A 50 1.69 -7.20 6.58
CA GLY A 50 2.07 -8.07 7.70
C GLY A 50 1.06 -9.20 7.94
N ASP A 51 1.33 -10.00 8.98
CA ASP A 51 0.69 -11.31 9.20
C ASP A 51 -0.85 -11.28 9.30
N GLN A 52 -1.41 -10.20 9.84
CA GLN A 52 -2.87 -10.05 9.95
C GLN A 52 -3.56 -9.74 8.61
N TYR A 53 -2.81 -9.16 7.66
CA TYR A 53 -3.35 -8.69 6.40
C TYR A 53 -2.39 -8.97 5.24
N PRO A 54 -2.09 -10.26 4.98
CA PRO A 54 -1.26 -10.61 3.84
C PRO A 54 -2.01 -10.28 2.54
N ARG A 55 -1.26 -9.85 1.53
CA ARG A 55 -1.70 -9.75 0.13
C ARG A 55 -3.00 -8.96 -0.08
N ARG A 56 -2.98 -7.68 0.26
CA ARG A 56 -4.11 -6.75 0.06
C ARG A 56 -3.92 -5.95 -1.22
N TYR A 57 -5.02 -5.74 -1.94
CA TYR A 57 -5.00 -5.11 -3.26
C TYR A 57 -5.47 -3.66 -3.18
N PHE A 58 -4.67 -2.74 -3.72
CA PHE A 58 -4.97 -1.32 -3.69
C PHE A 58 -4.70 -0.67 -5.04
N ALA A 59 -5.58 0.26 -5.43
CA ALA A 59 -5.28 1.19 -6.51
C ALA A 59 -4.17 2.16 -6.09
N GLU A 60 -3.43 2.69 -7.06
CA GLU A 60 -2.32 3.63 -6.81
C GLU A 60 -2.73 4.78 -5.88
N ARG A 61 -3.91 5.37 -6.11
CA ARG A 61 -4.46 6.50 -5.33
C ARG A 61 -4.69 6.20 -3.84
N HIS A 62 -4.72 4.93 -3.44
CA HIS A 62 -4.91 4.51 -2.05
C HIS A 62 -3.59 4.33 -1.30
N LEU A 63 -2.45 4.44 -2.02
CA LEU A 63 -1.11 4.23 -1.49
C LEU A 63 -0.29 5.52 -1.57
N LYS A 64 0.65 5.68 -0.63
CA LYS A 64 1.76 6.63 -0.74
C LYS A 64 3.06 5.91 -0.45
N ARG A 65 4.18 6.38 -1.03
CA ARG A 65 5.51 5.87 -0.65
C ARG A 65 5.73 6.14 0.82
N ASP A 66 6.04 5.09 1.57
CA ASP A 66 6.44 5.19 2.95
C ASP A 66 7.95 5.49 2.93
N LYS A 67 8.30 6.75 3.10
CA LYS A 67 9.70 7.10 3.33
C LYS A 67 10.10 6.47 4.66
N PRO A 68 11.27 5.82 4.78
CA PRO A 68 11.80 5.50 6.09
C PRO A 68 11.80 6.79 6.89
N ASN A 69 11.10 6.80 8.01
CA ASN A 69 11.00 7.95 8.88
C ASN A 69 12.45 8.32 9.26
N ALA A 70 12.97 9.44 8.75
CA ALA A 70 14.20 10.03 9.24
C ALA A 70 13.93 10.69 10.61
N SER A 71 13.37 9.92 11.53
CA SER A 71 12.94 10.36 12.86
C SER A 71 13.31 9.27 13.86
N THR A 72 14.59 8.96 13.88
CA THR A 72 15.32 8.62 15.10
C THR A 72 16.52 9.54 15.14
N GLN A 73 16.26 10.85 15.22
CA GLN A 73 17.18 11.72 15.94
C GLN A 73 16.66 11.72 17.37
N GLU A 74 17.34 10.93 18.22
CA GLU A 74 17.37 11.18 19.66
C GLU A 74 17.57 12.69 19.85
N GLN A 75 16.59 13.36 20.45
CA GLN A 75 16.81 14.69 21.01
C GLN A 75 17.62 14.49 22.29
N PRO A 76 18.82 15.09 22.43
CA PRO A 76 19.53 15.17 23.70
C PRO A 76 18.81 16.08 24.70
#